data_AF-A0A673A8B8-F1
#
_entry.id   AF-A0A673A8B8-F1
#
_cell.length_a   1.000
_cell.length_b   1.000
_cell.length_c   1.000
_cell.angle_alpha   90.00
_cell.angle_beta   90.00
_cell.angle_gamma   90.00
#
_symmetry.space_group_name_H-M   'P 1'
#
loop_
_entity.id
_entity.type
_entity.pdbx_description
1 polymer ?
#
loop_
_entity_poly.entity_id
_entity_poly.type
_entity_poly.pdbx_seq_one_letter_code
_entity_poly.pdbx_strand_id
1 'polypeptide(L)'
;MSILTILSTGPNILLLLYNFLSGLIILGLLRAVSRAVDLIMAHFGSSRDPEEKMRLGNSSRSPTIAGLVLEHLCPTIQNILEDGLRDHKLDLIIGQRRNHSWRVVEVSTRIGITKF
;
A
#
# COMPACT_ATOMS: atom_id res chain seq x y z
N MET A 1 21.35 36.20 7.61
CA MET A 1 21.31 35.94 6.15
C MET A 1 20.61 34.61 5.98
N SER A 2 19.38 34.68 5.51
CA SER A 2 18.29 33.84 5.99
C SER A 2 18.15 32.53 5.20
N ILE A 3 17.65 31.47 5.85
CA ILE A 3 17.23 30.18 5.25
C ILE A 3 16.38 30.36 3.97
N LEU A 4 15.75 31.52 3.82
CA LEU A 4 15.02 31.97 2.63
C LEU A 4 15.87 31.99 1.34
N THR A 5 17.20 32.18 1.41
CA THR A 5 18.05 32.28 0.21
C THR A 5 18.32 30.91 -0.44
N ILE A 6 18.28 29.81 0.33
CA ILE A 6 18.43 28.45 -0.20
C ILE A 6 17.18 28.03 -0.99
N LEU A 7 16.01 28.58 -0.67
CA LEU A 7 14.76 28.30 -1.39
C LEU A 7 14.68 29.00 -2.76
N SER A 8 15.60 29.93 -3.06
CA SER A 8 15.57 30.74 -4.29
C SER A 8 16.40 30.17 -5.45
N THR A 9 17.17 29.10 -5.27
CA THR A 9 18.07 28.57 -6.32
C THR A 9 17.52 27.31 -6.98
N GLY A 10 16.63 27.54 -7.94
CA GLY A 10 16.39 26.66 -9.08
C GLY A 10 15.41 25.48 -8.88
N PRO A 11 14.82 24.97 -9.99
CA PRO A 11 13.84 23.87 -9.98
C PRO A 11 14.36 22.56 -9.37
N ASN A 12 15.68 22.45 -9.15
CA ASN A 12 16.34 21.27 -8.61
C ASN A 12 16.09 21.06 -7.10
N ILE A 13 15.98 22.12 -6.29
CA ILE A 13 15.78 21.96 -4.84
C ILE A 13 14.38 21.41 -4.54
N LEU A 14 13.36 21.89 -5.25
CA LEU A 14 12.00 21.36 -5.16
C LEU A 14 11.95 19.88 -5.59
N LEU A 15 12.65 19.53 -6.67
CA LEU A 15 12.75 18.16 -7.15
C LEU A 15 13.47 17.25 -6.14
N LEU A 16 14.56 17.72 -5.53
CA LEU A 16 15.29 16.99 -4.50
C LEU A 16 14.44 16.78 -3.25
N LEU A 17 13.73 17.81 -2.79
CA LEU A 17 12.80 17.70 -1.67
C LEU A 17 11.65 16.73 -1.97
N TYR A 18 11.08 16.76 -3.18
CA TYR A 18 10.05 15.83 -3.61
C TYR A 18 10.56 14.37 -3.64
N ASN A 19 11.73 14.12 -4.22
CA ASN A 19 12.33 12.78 -4.24
C ASN A 19 12.69 12.30 -2.84
N PHE A 20 13.20 13.18 -1.99
CA PHE A 20 13.51 12.86 -0.60
C PHE A 20 12.26 12.53 0.22
N LEU A 21 11.20 13.35 0.09
CA LEU A 21 9.91 13.11 0.74
C LEU A 21 9.26 11.82 0.23
N SER A 22 9.24 11.59 -1.09
CA SER A 22 8.73 10.35 -1.68
C SER A 22 9.50 9.12 -1.20
N GLY A 23 10.83 9.18 -1.15
CA GLY A 23 11.66 8.11 -0.61
C GLY A 23 11.35 7.82 0.87
N LEU A 24 11.15 8.85 1.68
CA LEU A 24 10.78 8.70 3.08
C LEU A 24 9.40 8.05 3.25
N ILE A 25 8.44 8.40 2.40
CA ILE A 25 7.09 7.81 2.40
C ILE A 25 7.15 6.33 2.02
N ILE A 26 7.86 5.97 0.94
CA ILE A 26 8.04 4.58 0.50
C ILE A 26 8.65 3.71 1.60
N LEU A 27 9.68 4.23 2.29
CA LEU A 27 10.30 3.52 3.43
C LEU A 27 9.30 3.33 4.58
N GLY A 28 8.46 4.32 4.87
CA GLY A 28 7.39 4.22 5.85
C GLY A 28 6.37 3.12 5.51
N LEU A 29 5.94 3.06 4.24
CA LEU A 29 5.01 2.06 3.73
C LEU A 29 5.59 0.65 3.82
N LEU A 30 6.83 0.44 3.36
CA LEU A 30 7.51 -0.85 3.44
C LEU A 30 7.64 -1.34 4.88
N ARG A 31 7.94 -0.43 5.83
CA ARG A 31 8.02 -0.76 7.25
C ARG A 31 6.68 -1.16 7.84
N ALA A 32 5.59 -0.52 7.42
CA ALA A 32 4.23 -0.90 7.81
C ALA A 32 3.87 -2.29 7.26
N VAL A 33 4.23 -2.61 6.00
CA VAL A 33 4.02 -3.95 5.43
C VAL A 33 4.77 -5.01 6.21
N SER A 34 6.07 -4.79 6.45
CA SER A 34 6.89 -5.73 7.22
C SER A 34 6.24 -6.05 8.57
N ARG A 35 5.80 -5.02 9.29
CA ARG A 35 5.12 -5.19 10.58
C ARG A 35 3.82 -5.99 10.48
N ALA A 36 2.97 -5.69 9.49
CA ALA A 36 1.73 -6.42 9.29
C ALA A 36 2.00 -7.92 8.99
N VAL A 37 3.01 -8.20 8.16
CA VAL A 37 3.43 -9.58 7.84
C VAL A 37 3.99 -10.28 9.06
N ASP A 38 4.83 -9.61 9.87
CA ASP A 38 5.40 -10.17 11.09
C ASP A 38 4.31 -10.58 12.10
N LEU A 39 3.26 -9.75 12.26
CA LEU A 39 2.13 -10.06 13.13
C LEU A 39 1.33 -11.27 12.63
N ILE A 40 1.10 -11.36 11.33
CA ILE A 40 0.42 -12.51 10.71
C ILE A 40 1.27 -13.78 10.89
N MET A 41 2.57 -13.71 10.62
CA MET A 41 3.48 -14.84 10.82
C MET A 41 3.52 -15.29 12.28
N ALA A 42 3.52 -14.36 13.24
CA ALA A 42 3.46 -14.69 14.66
C ALA A 42 2.16 -15.42 15.04
N HIS A 43 1.02 -14.98 14.50
CA HIS A 43 -0.28 -15.65 14.69
C HIS A 43 -0.25 -17.10 14.19
N PHE A 44 0.23 -17.33 12.96
CA PHE A 44 0.37 -18.68 12.40
C PHE A 44 1.49 -19.51 13.06
N GLY A 45 2.49 -18.86 13.66
CA GLY A 45 3.58 -19.49 14.40
C GLY A 45 3.15 -20.10 15.73
N SER A 46 1.94 -19.79 16.20
CA SER A 46 1.37 -20.36 17.42
C SER A 46 1.11 -21.87 17.34
N SER A 47 1.06 -22.45 16.14
CA SER A 47 0.96 -23.89 15.94
C SER A 47 1.92 -24.38 14.87
N ARG A 48 2.52 -25.56 15.08
CA ARG A 48 3.32 -26.28 14.08
C ARG A 48 2.51 -27.29 13.28
N ASP A 49 1.29 -27.57 13.73
CA ASP A 49 0.39 -28.52 13.08
C ASP A 49 -0.38 -27.85 11.92
N PRO A 50 -0.36 -28.44 10.70
CA PRO A 50 -0.98 -27.84 9.53
C PRO A 50 -2.51 -27.72 9.63
N GLU A 51 -3.19 -28.62 10.34
CA GLU A 51 -4.64 -28.56 10.52
C GLU A 51 -5.03 -27.41 11.46
N GLU A 52 -4.28 -27.25 12.56
CA GLU A 52 -4.45 -26.08 13.44
C GLU A 52 -4.07 -24.76 12.75
N LYS A 53 -3.06 -24.74 11.87
CA LYS A 53 -2.77 -23.55 11.04
C LYS A 53 -3.90 -23.22 10.09
N MET A 54 -4.54 -24.23 9.49
CA MET A 54 -5.74 -24.04 8.67
C MET A 54 -6.90 -23.48 9.50
N ARG A 55 -7.06 -23.92 10.75
CA ARG A 55 -8.04 -23.35 11.68
C ARG A 55 -7.73 -21.90 12.05
N LEU A 56 -6.46 -21.57 12.32
CA LEU A 56 -6.00 -20.22 12.67
C LEU A 56 -6.18 -19.22 11.50
N GLY A 57 -6.09 -19.70 10.26
CA GLY A 57 -6.35 -18.91 9.06
C GLY A 57 -7.82 -18.79 8.68
N ASN A 58 -8.70 -19.59 9.29
CA ASN A 58 -10.14 -19.50 9.06
C ASN A 58 -10.75 -18.39 9.94
N SER A 59 -11.08 -17.25 9.34
CA SER A 59 -11.65 -16.09 10.02
C SER A 59 -12.99 -16.37 10.73
N SER A 60 -13.75 -17.38 10.30
CA SER A 60 -14.98 -17.81 10.99
C SER A 60 -14.70 -18.56 12.29
N ARG A 61 -13.52 -19.21 12.39
CA ARG A 61 -13.08 -19.95 13.59
C ARG A 61 -12.11 -19.17 14.46
N SER A 62 -11.43 -18.17 13.90
CA SER A 62 -10.46 -17.32 14.57
C SER A 62 -10.68 -15.86 14.14
N PRO A 63 -11.38 -15.03 14.92
CA PRO A 63 -11.58 -13.62 14.56
C PRO A 63 -10.27 -12.83 14.55
N THR A 64 -9.24 -13.31 15.26
CA THR A 64 -7.91 -12.68 15.36
C THR A 64 -7.24 -12.49 14.00
N ILE A 65 -7.33 -13.47 13.09
CA ILE A 65 -6.72 -13.31 11.76
C ILE A 65 -7.44 -12.24 10.92
N ALA A 66 -8.76 -12.11 11.08
CA ALA A 66 -9.52 -11.05 10.42
C ALA A 66 -9.11 -9.66 10.94
N GLY A 67 -8.95 -9.52 12.25
CA GLY A 67 -8.45 -8.28 12.86
C GLY A 67 -7.05 -7.90 12.36
N LEU A 68 -6.10 -8.84 12.38
CA LEU A 68 -4.74 -8.59 11.88
C LEU A 68 -4.72 -8.13 10.40
N VAL A 69 -5.56 -8.72 9.56
CA VAL A 69 -5.65 -8.34 8.14
C VAL A 69 -6.34 -6.99 7.99
N LEU A 70 -7.51 -6.79 8.58
CA LEU A 70 -8.31 -5.57 8.39
C LEU A 70 -7.68 -4.34 9.04
N GLU A 71 -7.02 -4.49 10.18
CA GLU A 71 -6.47 -3.37 10.95
C GLU A 71 -5.03 -3.02 10.57
N HIS A 72 -4.25 -3.97 10.04
CA HIS A 72 -2.84 -3.74 9.72
C HIS A 72 -2.52 -3.90 8.24
N LEU A 73 -2.99 -4.97 7.61
CA LEU A 73 -2.62 -5.26 6.23
C LEU A 73 -3.41 -4.41 5.21
N CYS A 74 -4.73 -4.35 5.35
CA CYS A 74 -5.62 -3.59 4.48
C CYS A 74 -5.26 -2.09 4.38
N PRO A 75 -5.13 -1.32 5.49
CA PRO A 75 -4.76 0.09 5.42
C PRO A 75 -3.36 0.29 4.85
N THR A 76 -2.43 -0.64 5.10
CA THR A 76 -1.08 -0.55 4.53
C THR A 76 -1.09 -0.71 3.01
N ILE A 77 -1.82 -1.71 2.49
CA ILE A 77 -1.97 -1.91 1.05
C ILE A 77 -2.69 -0.73 0.41
N GLN A 78 -3.73 -0.20 1.08
CA GLN A 78 -4.43 0.98 0.62
C GLN A 78 -3.48 2.18 0.49
N ASN A 79 -2.67 2.46 1.52
CA ASN A 79 -1.71 3.55 1.50
C ASN A 79 -0.64 3.39 0.40
N ILE A 80 -0.22 2.15 0.09
CA ILE A 80 0.70 1.88 -1.04
C ILE A 80 0.04 2.19 -2.37
N LEU A 81 -1.21 1.76 -2.56
CA LEU A 81 -1.95 2.04 -3.78
C LEU A 81 -2.18 3.54 -3.94
N GLU A 82 -2.49 4.25 -2.85
CA GLU A 82 -2.74 5.69 -2.83
C GLU A 82 -1.46 6.53 -3.05
N ASP A 83 -0.31 6.13 -2.50
CA ASP A 83 0.98 6.82 -2.72
C ASP A 83 1.44 6.77 -4.19
N GLY A 84 1.14 5.67 -4.90
CA GLY A 84 1.41 5.52 -6.33
C GLY A 84 0.33 6.10 -7.26
N LEU A 85 -0.81 6.52 -6.73
CA LEU A 85 -1.93 7.03 -7.53
C LEU A 85 -1.75 8.53 -7.81
N ARG A 86 -1.70 8.89 -9.10
CA ARG A 86 -1.86 10.30 -9.49
C ARG A 86 -3.23 10.78 -9.02
N ASP A 87 -3.29 11.92 -8.32
CA ASP A 87 -4.54 12.48 -7.75
C ASP A 87 -5.72 12.49 -8.73
N HIS A 88 -5.44 12.71 -10.02
CA HIS A 88 -6.43 12.73 -11.08
C HIS A 88 -5.89 12.04 -12.34
N LYS A 89 -6.69 11.15 -12.94
CA LYS A 89 -6.50 10.71 -14.34
C LYS A 89 -7.52 11.44 -15.19
N LEU A 90 -7.05 12.11 -16.25
CA LEU A 90 -7.92 12.61 -17.30
C LEU A 90 -8.48 11.41 -18.07
N ASP A 91 -9.77 11.15 -17.88
CA ASP A 91 -10.52 10.14 -18.61
C ASP A 91 -11.13 10.84 -19.83
N LEU A 92 -10.70 10.47 -21.04
CA LEU A 92 -11.02 11.18 -22.30
C LEU A 92 -12.53 11.22 -22.61
N ILE A 93 -13.32 10.37 -21.95
CA ILE A 93 -14.76 10.19 -22.17
C ILE A 93 -15.60 10.84 -21.05
N ILE A 94 -15.06 11.04 -19.83
CA ILE A 94 -15.84 11.41 -18.63
C ILE A 94 -15.27 12.65 -17.89
N GLY A 95 -14.06 13.11 -18.22
CA GLY A 95 -13.39 14.27 -17.56
C GLY A 95 -12.39 13.86 -16.47
N GLN A 96 -12.14 14.75 -15.49
CA GLN A 96 -11.28 14.42 -14.33
C GLN A 96 -12.01 13.49 -13.35
N ARG A 97 -11.46 12.29 -13.14
CA ARG A 97 -11.90 11.38 -12.07
C ARG A 97 -10.79 11.22 -11.04
N ARG A 98 -11.15 11.30 -9.76
CA ARG A 98 -10.27 10.88 -8.66
C ARG A 98 -9.92 9.42 -8.87
N ASN A 99 -8.64 9.14 -8.81
CA ASN A 99 -8.12 7.80 -8.93
C ASN A 99 -8.28 7.09 -7.58
N HIS A 100 -9.18 6.12 -7.52
CA HIS A 100 -9.36 5.29 -6.33
C HIS A 100 -8.46 4.05 -6.41
N SER A 101 -7.98 3.57 -5.26
CA SER A 101 -7.21 2.32 -5.12
C SER A 101 -7.89 1.12 -5.81
N TRP A 102 -9.22 1.06 -5.79
CA TRP A 102 -10.02 0.06 -6.51
C TRP A 102 -9.79 0.03 -8.02
N ARG A 103 -9.57 1.19 -8.66
CA ARG A 103 -9.31 1.28 -10.11
C ARG A 103 -7.99 0.62 -10.49
N VAL A 104 -6.98 0.64 -9.61
CA VAL A 104 -5.71 -0.08 -9.82
C VAL A 104 -5.94 -1.58 -9.77
N VAL A 105 -6.78 -2.05 -8.83
CA VAL A 105 -7.18 -3.45 -8.73
C VAL A 105 -7.89 -3.86 -10.02
N GLU A 106 -8.92 -3.12 -10.46
CA GLU A 106 -9.67 -3.42 -11.70
C GLU A 106 -8.78 -3.48 -12.96
N VAL A 107 -7.76 -2.63 -13.05
CA VAL A 107 -6.82 -2.67 -14.17
C VAL A 107 -5.88 -3.87 -14.08
N SER A 108 -5.37 -4.18 -12.89
CA SER A 108 -4.41 -5.27 -12.66
C SER A 108 -5.05 -6.65 -12.73
N THR A 109 -6.33 -6.77 -12.36
CA THR A 109 -7.10 -8.02 -12.37
C THR A 109 -7.91 -8.19 -13.64
N ARG A 110 -7.73 -7.33 -14.65
CA ARG A 110 -8.31 -7.59 -15.97
C ARG A 110 -7.77 -8.92 -16.47
N ILE A 111 -8.68 -9.85 -16.71
CA ILE A 111 -8.37 -11.15 -17.29
C ILE A 111 -7.63 -10.90 -18.60
N GLY A 112 -6.34 -11.17 -18.61
CA GLY A 112 -5.58 -11.28 -19.85
C GLY A 112 -6.17 -12.43 -20.64
N ILE A 113 -6.23 -12.30 -21.97
CA ILE A 113 -6.54 -13.43 -22.86
C ILE A 113 -5.35 -14.40 -22.77
N THR A 114 -5.26 -15.17 -21.69
CA THR A 114 -4.49 -16.40 -21.67
C THR A 114 -5.34 -17.42 -22.41
N LYS A 115 -5.13 -17.50 -23.74
CA LYS A 115 -5.51 -18.69 -24.49
C LYS A 115 -4.79 -19.86 -23.83
N PHE A 116 -5.55 -20.75 -23.21
CA PHE A 116 -5.12 -22.12 -22.92
C PHE A 116 -4.90 -22.87 -24.23
#